data_AF-A0A373UPZ6-F1
#
_entry.id   AF-A0A373UPZ6-F1
#
_cell.length_a   1.000
_cell.length_b   1.000
_cell.length_c   1.000
_cell.angle_alpha   90.00
_cell.angle_beta   90.00
_cell.angle_gamma   90.00
#
_symmetry.space_group_name_H-M   'P 1'
#
loop_
_entity.id
_entity.type
_entity.pdbx_description
1 polymer ?
#
loop_
_entity_poly.entity_id
_entity_poly.type
_entity_poly.pdbx_seq_one_letter_code
_entity_poly.pdbx_strand_id
1 'polypeptide(L)'
;MEKIRTFELDRWSEPDEQHRVRHIGMADAKETFEKLETHLKEKGMLPDEYFLYDVDMRTKARELPDFNFAMCVPNFGGSEGIYLDIDLIYCDEDGKQKSLRFATGKTLQEGADAFFWMSRIAAECSLMLNGRGRTYEKHNVELVLKPEEAEAVEYFAKLLRDRASEEAEAEDEGMEP
;
A
#
# COMPACT_ATOMS: atom_id res chain seq x y z
N MET A 1 12.99 -3.40 -12.79
CA MET A 1 12.78 -2.62 -11.54
C MET A 1 11.36 -2.09 -11.56
N GLU A 2 10.62 -2.31 -10.48
CA GLU A 2 9.24 -1.83 -10.36
C GLU A 2 9.27 -0.32 -10.11
N LYS A 3 8.57 0.45 -10.94
CA LYS A 3 8.37 1.89 -10.73
C LYS A 3 7.02 2.11 -10.05
N ILE A 4 7.04 2.75 -8.89
CA ILE A 4 5.83 3.04 -8.11
C ILE A 4 5.54 4.53 -8.26
N ARG A 5 4.41 4.86 -8.90
CA ARG A 5 3.87 6.21 -8.93
C ARG A 5 2.90 6.38 -7.77
N THR A 6 3.21 7.30 -6.87
CA THR A 6 2.38 7.59 -5.68
C THR A 6 1.21 8.52 -6.04
N PHE A 7 0.29 8.72 -5.10
CA PHE A 7 -0.93 9.49 -5.40
C PHE A 7 -0.63 10.97 -5.56
N GLU A 8 -1.18 11.56 -6.63
CA GLU A 8 -1.24 13.01 -6.79
C GLU A 8 -2.34 13.55 -5.88
N LEU A 9 -1.92 14.18 -4.79
CA LEU A 9 -2.82 14.69 -3.76
C LEU A 9 -2.88 16.22 -3.75
N ASP A 10 -1.83 16.89 -4.22
CA ASP A 10 -1.82 18.33 -4.40
C ASP A 10 -2.51 18.73 -5.69
N ARG A 11 -3.38 19.74 -5.61
CA ARG A 11 -3.92 20.40 -6.80
C ARG A 11 -3.21 21.72 -7.01
N TRP A 12 -2.73 21.89 -8.23
CA TRP A 12 -2.02 23.07 -8.66
C TRP A 12 -2.85 23.86 -9.68
N SER A 13 -2.72 25.18 -9.67
CA SER A 13 -3.30 26.02 -10.72
C SER A 13 -2.63 25.76 -12.06
N GLU A 14 -3.29 26.17 -13.13
CA GLU A 14 -2.60 26.38 -14.41
C GLU A 14 -1.42 27.36 -14.22
N PRO A 15 -0.35 27.22 -15.02
CA PRO A 15 0.77 28.16 -14.98
C PRO A 15 0.31 29.58 -15.32
N ASP A 16 0.75 30.56 -14.53
CA ASP A 16 0.57 31.97 -14.88
C ASP A 16 1.47 32.39 -16.06
N GLU A 17 1.38 33.65 -16.50
CA GLU A 17 2.20 34.20 -17.59
C GLU A 17 3.72 34.09 -17.35
N GLN A 18 4.13 33.84 -16.09
CA GLN A 18 5.52 33.67 -15.67
C GLN A 18 5.86 32.19 -15.41
N HIS A 19 5.02 31.27 -15.88
CA HIS A 19 5.12 29.82 -15.70
C HIS A 19 5.14 29.35 -14.24
N ARG A 20 4.51 30.11 -13.33
CA ARG A 20 4.39 29.72 -11.93
C ARG A 20 3.05 29.06 -11.68
N VAL A 21 3.07 28.00 -10.88
CA VAL A 21 1.86 27.33 -10.38
C VAL A 21 1.65 27.66 -8.90
N ARG A 22 0.40 27.68 -8.47
CA ARG A 22 0.03 27.88 -7.07
C ARG A 22 -0.69 26.65 -6.55
N HIS A 23 -0.45 26.31 -5.28
CA HIS A 23 -1.24 25.28 -4.61
C HIS A 23 -2.65 25.83 -4.41
N ILE A 24 -3.67 25.13 -4.94
CA ILE A 24 -5.07 25.58 -4.93
C ILE A 24 -5.99 24.69 -4.09
N GLY A 25 -5.47 23.61 -3.52
CA GLY A 25 -6.23 22.69 -2.68
C GLY A 25 -5.70 21.28 -2.79
N MET A 26 -6.41 20.36 -2.17
CA MET A 26 -6.03 18.95 -2.14
C MET A 26 -7.02 18.10 -2.93
N ALA A 27 -6.63 16.86 -3.23
CA ALA A 27 -7.49 15.87 -3.85
C ALA A 27 -8.75 15.62 -3.00
N ASP A 28 -9.81 15.14 -3.66
CA ASP A 28 -11.03 14.74 -2.99
C ASP A 28 -10.74 13.60 -2.01
N ALA A 29 -11.23 13.75 -0.79
CA ALA A 29 -10.89 12.83 0.30
C ALA A 29 -11.52 11.44 0.08
N LYS A 30 -12.74 11.39 -0.46
CA LYS A 30 -13.45 10.13 -0.72
C LYS A 30 -12.83 9.42 -1.92
N GLU A 31 -12.58 10.14 -3.01
CA GLU A 31 -11.92 9.55 -4.19
C GLU A 31 -10.52 9.04 -3.83
N THR A 32 -9.78 9.75 -2.98
CA THR A 32 -8.47 9.30 -2.49
C THR A 32 -8.58 8.01 -1.69
N PHE A 33 -9.60 7.89 -0.83
CA PHE A 33 -9.84 6.65 -0.09
C PHE A 33 -10.18 5.48 -1.03
N GLU A 34 -11.12 5.67 -1.98
CA GLU A 34 -11.52 4.64 -2.94
C GLU A 34 -10.34 4.19 -3.81
N LYS A 35 -9.46 5.13 -4.17
CA LYS A 35 -8.20 4.84 -4.88
C LYS A 35 -7.22 4.04 -4.02
N LEU A 36 -7.08 4.38 -2.73
CA LEU A 36 -6.25 3.62 -1.80
C LEU A 36 -6.77 2.19 -1.61
N GLU A 37 -8.07 2.03 -1.40
CA GLU A 37 -8.73 0.73 -1.27
C GLU A 37 -8.52 -0.13 -2.52
N THR A 38 -8.73 0.44 -3.70
CA THR A 38 -8.52 -0.25 -4.98
C THR A 38 -7.06 -0.70 -5.14
N HIS A 39 -6.11 0.18 -4.83
CA HIS A 39 -4.67 -0.12 -4.87
C HIS A 39 -4.29 -1.28 -3.94
N LEU A 40 -4.80 -1.27 -2.69
CA LEU A 40 -4.56 -2.36 -1.75
C LEU A 40 -5.19 -3.67 -2.24
N LYS A 41 -6.40 -3.61 -2.80
CA LYS A 41 -7.10 -4.78 -3.34
C LYS A 41 -6.34 -5.42 -4.51
N GLU A 42 -5.87 -4.62 -5.46
CA GLU A 42 -5.09 -5.10 -6.62
C GLU A 42 -3.77 -5.76 -6.19
N LYS A 43 -3.19 -5.31 -5.08
CA LYS A 43 -1.98 -5.90 -4.50
C LYS A 43 -2.25 -7.10 -3.57
N GLY A 44 -3.51 -7.47 -3.35
CA GLY A 44 -3.86 -8.50 -2.37
C GLY A 44 -3.52 -8.11 -0.93
N MET A 45 -3.52 -6.80 -0.64
CA MET A 45 -3.12 -6.18 0.63
C MET A 45 -4.30 -5.52 1.37
N LEU A 46 -5.54 -5.79 0.96
CA LEU A 46 -6.69 -5.28 1.68
C LEU A 46 -6.84 -6.05 3.02
N PRO A 47 -7.03 -5.36 4.16
CA PRO A 47 -7.39 -6.03 5.42
C PRO A 47 -8.63 -6.92 5.24
N ASP A 48 -8.60 -8.12 5.81
CA ASP A 48 -9.59 -9.17 5.54
C ASP A 48 -10.92 -8.98 6.28
N GLU A 49 -10.94 -8.26 7.40
CA GLU A 49 -12.17 -7.97 8.14
C GLU A 49 -12.87 -6.72 7.59
N TYR A 50 -12.17 -5.58 7.57
CA TYR A 50 -12.68 -4.36 6.92
C TYR A 50 -11.57 -3.36 6.61
N PHE A 51 -11.87 -2.46 5.67
CA PHE A 51 -11.15 -1.21 5.45
C PHE A 51 -12.18 -0.10 5.27
N LEU A 52 -12.21 0.85 6.20
CA LEU A 52 -13.28 1.82 6.33
C LEU A 52 -12.76 3.24 6.21
N TYR A 53 -13.47 4.03 5.41
CA TYR A 53 -13.30 5.48 5.34
C TYR A 53 -13.90 6.14 6.59
N ASP A 54 -13.21 7.10 7.19
CA ASP A 54 -13.68 7.72 8.42
C ASP A 54 -15.01 8.50 8.21
N VAL A 55 -15.93 8.40 9.17
CA VAL A 55 -17.26 9.02 9.10
C VAL A 55 -17.18 10.55 9.27
N ASP A 56 -16.25 11.06 10.08
CA ASP A 56 -16.06 12.50 10.23
C ASP A 56 -15.61 13.12 8.92
N MET A 57 -14.74 12.43 8.17
CA MET A 57 -14.39 12.82 6.81
C MET A 57 -15.61 12.81 5.86
N ARG A 58 -16.46 11.78 5.92
CA ARG A 58 -17.69 11.68 5.10
C ARG A 58 -18.69 12.81 5.32
N THR A 59 -18.66 13.45 6.49
CA THR A 59 -19.68 14.43 6.89
C THR A 59 -19.18 15.88 6.90
N LYS A 60 -17.86 16.11 6.88
CA LYS A 60 -17.28 17.44 7.10
C LYS A 60 -16.35 17.94 5.98
N ALA A 61 -15.73 17.06 5.19
CA ALA A 61 -14.68 17.47 4.24
C ALA A 61 -14.87 16.85 2.86
N ARG A 62 -14.93 17.70 1.82
CA ARG A 62 -14.90 17.28 0.42
C ARG A 62 -13.46 16.98 -0.03
N GLU A 63 -12.53 17.86 0.33
CA GLU A 63 -11.11 17.74 0.01
C GLU A 63 -10.33 17.29 1.25
N LEU A 64 -9.17 16.64 1.04
CA LEU A 64 -8.24 16.36 2.14
C LEU A 64 -7.79 17.69 2.79
N PRO A 65 -7.47 17.70 4.09
CA PRO A 65 -6.74 18.83 4.67
C PRO A 65 -5.38 18.97 3.97
N ASP A 66 -4.79 20.16 3.95
CA ASP A 66 -3.39 20.33 3.55
C ASP A 66 -2.47 19.75 4.63
N PHE A 67 -2.34 18.42 4.59
CA PHE A 67 -1.64 17.66 5.60
C PHE A 67 -0.14 17.63 5.31
N ASN A 68 0.65 17.62 6.39
CA ASN A 68 2.11 17.53 6.35
C ASN A 68 2.55 16.11 5.99
N PHE A 69 1.98 15.11 6.67
CA PHE A 69 2.20 13.69 6.39
C PHE A 69 1.03 12.82 6.87
N ALA A 70 0.85 11.66 6.24
CA ALA A 70 -0.03 10.60 6.65
C ALA A 70 0.72 9.64 7.59
N MET A 71 0.16 9.39 8.76
CA MET A 71 0.66 8.46 9.76
C MET A 71 -0.15 7.17 9.66
N CYS A 72 0.49 6.08 9.23
CA CYS A 72 -0.14 4.76 9.07
C CYS A 72 0.43 3.82 10.15
N VAL A 73 -0.40 3.40 11.10
CA VAL A 73 0.06 2.69 12.31
C VAL A 73 -0.72 1.40 12.50
N PRO A 74 -0.05 0.23 12.42
CA PRO A 74 -0.64 -1.01 12.89
C PRO A 74 -0.65 -1.03 14.43
N ASN A 75 -1.74 -1.53 15.03
CA ASN A 75 -1.88 -1.60 16.49
C ASN A 75 -2.60 -2.89 16.94
N PHE A 76 -2.21 -3.41 18.10
CA PHE A 76 -2.82 -4.60 18.68
C PHE A 76 -4.19 -4.26 19.28
N GLY A 77 -5.22 -4.99 18.82
CA GLY A 77 -6.58 -4.94 19.37
C GLY A 77 -6.81 -5.89 20.55
N GLY A 78 -5.77 -6.53 21.07
CA GLY A 78 -5.93 -7.66 21.99
C GLY A 78 -6.56 -8.86 21.26
N SER A 79 -7.68 -9.36 21.77
CA SER A 79 -8.43 -10.49 21.18
C SER A 79 -9.28 -10.11 19.96
N GLU A 80 -9.15 -8.88 19.47
CA GLU A 80 -9.90 -8.40 18.32
C GLU A 80 -9.09 -8.46 17.01
N GLY A 81 -7.83 -8.88 17.08
CA GLY A 81 -6.90 -8.88 15.94
C GLY A 81 -6.04 -7.62 15.85
N ILE A 82 -5.59 -7.27 14.66
CA ILE A 82 -4.70 -6.12 14.41
C ILE A 82 -5.44 -5.03 13.64
N TYR A 83 -5.39 -3.81 14.17
CA TYR A 83 -5.92 -2.61 13.54
C TYR A 83 -4.86 -1.90 12.72
N LEU A 84 -5.28 -1.17 11.70
CA LEU A 84 -4.47 -0.19 10.97
C LEU A 84 -5.17 1.16 11.05
N ASP A 85 -4.59 2.10 11.77
CA ASP A 85 -5.08 3.46 11.82
C ASP A 85 -4.31 4.33 10.83
N ILE A 86 -5.02 5.10 10.02
CA ILE A 86 -4.45 6.06 9.09
C ILE A 86 -4.96 7.45 9.46
N ASP A 87 -4.05 8.27 9.97
CA ASP A 87 -4.32 9.65 10.38
C ASP A 87 -3.55 10.63 9.48
N LEU A 88 -4.17 11.75 9.14
CA LEU A 88 -3.54 12.86 8.43
C LEU A 88 -3.12 13.92 9.44
N ILE A 89 -1.83 14.18 9.51
CA ILE A 89 -1.25 15.17 10.41
C ILE A 89 -1.11 16.49 9.67
N TYR A 90 -1.74 17.54 10.19
CA TYR A 90 -1.78 18.86 9.57
C TYR A 90 -1.65 19.97 10.62
N CYS A 91 -1.34 21.19 10.19
CA CYS A 91 -1.37 22.37 11.06
C CYS A 91 -2.67 23.16 10.82
N ASP A 92 -3.32 23.58 11.90
CA ASP A 92 -4.44 24.53 11.81
C ASP A 92 -3.96 25.97 11.57
N GLU A 93 -4.90 26.92 11.44
CA GLU A 93 -4.60 28.34 11.18
C GLU A 93 -3.77 29.00 12.30
N ASP A 94 -3.81 28.47 13.53
CA ASP A 94 -3.00 28.93 14.66
C ASP A 94 -1.58 28.33 14.63
N GLY A 95 -1.27 27.46 13.67
CA GLY A 95 -0.01 26.70 13.59
C GLY A 95 0.07 25.53 14.58
N LYS A 96 -1.05 25.10 15.18
CA LYS A 96 -1.06 23.93 16.06
C LYS A 96 -1.22 22.66 15.24
N GLN A 97 -0.41 21.66 15.56
CA GLN A 97 -0.53 20.34 14.96
C GLN A 97 -1.85 19.67 15.39
N LYS A 98 -2.58 19.17 14.40
CA LYS A 98 -3.82 18.41 14.52
C LYS A 98 -3.66 17.06 13.82
N SER A 99 -4.46 16.11 14.27
CA SER A 99 -4.61 14.80 13.63
C SER A 99 -6.06 14.66 13.18
N LEU A 100 -6.25 14.20 11.94
CA LEU A 100 -7.55 13.87 11.39
C LEU A 100 -7.55 12.42 10.94
N ARG A 101 -8.44 11.62 11.51
CA ARG A 101 -8.60 10.23 11.10
C ARG A 101 -9.12 10.14 9.67
N PHE A 102 -8.43 9.38 8.84
CA PHE A 102 -8.75 9.22 7.42
C PHE A 102 -9.33 7.86 7.10
N ALA A 103 -8.71 6.80 7.60
CA ALA A 103 -9.17 5.44 7.40
C ALA A 103 -8.79 4.53 8.57
N THR A 104 -9.53 3.44 8.71
CA THR A 104 -9.20 2.35 9.63
C THR A 104 -9.35 1.01 8.95
N GLY A 105 -8.36 0.13 9.12
CA GLY A 105 -8.35 -1.24 8.63
C GLY A 105 -8.31 -2.23 9.78
N LYS A 106 -8.80 -3.44 9.55
CA LYS A 106 -8.75 -4.51 10.55
C LYS A 106 -8.51 -5.87 9.91
N THR A 107 -7.73 -6.69 10.60
CA THR A 107 -7.72 -8.14 10.41
C THR A 107 -8.14 -8.85 11.69
N LEU A 108 -8.84 -9.98 11.56
CA LEU A 108 -9.15 -10.88 12.68
C LEU A 108 -7.95 -11.76 13.09
N GLN A 109 -6.88 -11.78 12.28
CA GLN A 109 -5.69 -12.54 12.60
C GLN A 109 -4.94 -11.89 13.77
N GLU A 110 -4.31 -12.71 14.59
CA GLU A 110 -3.58 -12.31 15.79
C GLU A 110 -2.10 -12.67 15.70
N GLY A 111 -1.29 -12.07 16.58
CA GLY A 111 0.13 -12.40 16.72
C GLY A 111 1.06 -11.63 15.80
N ALA A 112 2.34 -12.06 15.79
CA ALA A 112 3.42 -11.32 15.14
C ALA A 112 3.29 -11.30 13.61
N ASP A 113 2.90 -12.41 13.00
CA ASP A 113 2.79 -12.50 11.54
C ASP A 113 1.68 -11.59 11.00
N ALA A 114 0.52 -11.55 11.69
CA ALA A 114 -0.56 -10.62 11.39
C ALA A 114 -0.11 -9.16 11.55
N PHE A 115 0.67 -8.86 12.60
CA PHE A 115 1.21 -7.53 12.82
C PHE A 115 2.22 -7.12 11.73
N PHE A 116 3.11 -8.02 11.30
CA PHE A 116 4.05 -7.76 10.21
C PHE A 116 3.33 -7.59 8.88
N TRP A 117 2.29 -8.39 8.61
CA TRP A 117 1.43 -8.21 7.45
C TRP A 117 0.77 -6.83 7.46
N MET A 118 0.13 -6.45 8.56
CA MET A 118 -0.50 -5.13 8.69
C MET A 118 0.52 -3.99 8.62
N SER A 119 1.75 -4.21 9.11
CA SER A 119 2.86 -3.24 8.97
C SER A 119 3.27 -3.04 7.51
N ARG A 120 3.24 -4.09 6.69
CA ARG A 120 3.47 -3.98 5.24
C ARG A 120 2.36 -3.19 4.56
N ILE A 121 1.10 -3.43 4.93
CA ILE A 121 -0.04 -2.63 4.45
C ILE A 121 0.14 -1.16 4.85
N ALA A 122 0.51 -0.89 6.10
CA ALA A 122 0.78 0.46 6.59
C ALA A 122 1.90 1.17 5.81
N ALA A 123 2.98 0.45 5.48
CA ALA A 123 4.08 0.98 4.68
C ALA A 123 3.62 1.31 3.25
N GLU A 124 2.79 0.46 2.64
CA GLU A 124 2.22 0.71 1.31
C GLU A 124 1.31 1.94 1.33
N CYS A 125 0.39 2.06 2.30
CA CYS A 125 -0.45 3.24 2.49
C CYS A 125 0.39 4.51 2.67
N SER A 126 1.42 4.45 3.53
CA SER A 126 2.32 5.56 3.78
C SER A 126 3.06 5.99 2.53
N LEU A 127 3.58 5.04 1.73
CA LEU A 127 4.24 5.34 0.46
C LEU A 127 3.31 6.07 -0.50
N MET A 128 2.08 5.56 -0.67
CA MET A 128 1.12 6.12 -1.61
C MET A 128 0.64 7.51 -1.22
N LEU A 129 0.40 7.75 0.08
CA LEU A 129 -0.10 9.03 0.59
C LEU A 129 0.99 10.09 0.74
N ASN A 130 2.16 9.73 1.29
CA ASN A 130 3.24 10.68 1.54
C ASN A 130 4.09 10.99 0.30
N GLY A 131 3.97 10.17 -0.76
CA GLY A 131 4.75 10.36 -1.98
C GLY A 131 4.35 11.57 -2.83
N ARG A 132 3.11 12.08 -2.68
CA ARG A 132 2.59 13.29 -3.35
C ARG A 132 2.93 13.37 -4.85
N GLY A 133 2.55 12.34 -5.60
CA GLY A 133 2.69 12.25 -7.06
C GLY A 133 4.07 11.86 -7.56
N ARG A 134 5.05 11.65 -6.66
CA ARG A 134 6.40 11.25 -7.04
C ARG A 134 6.45 9.80 -7.50
N THR A 135 7.44 9.52 -8.35
CA THR A 135 7.78 8.17 -8.79
C THR A 135 9.01 7.69 -8.03
N TYR A 136 8.92 6.50 -7.45
CA TYR A 136 10.03 5.83 -6.77
C TYR A 136 10.39 4.54 -7.46
N GLU A 137 11.68 4.19 -7.43
CA GLU A 137 12.16 2.91 -7.92
C GLU A 137 12.29 1.93 -6.78
N LYS A 138 11.52 0.84 -6.85
CA LYS A 138 11.64 -0.26 -5.91
C LYS A 138 12.68 -1.23 -6.44
N HIS A 139 13.77 -1.32 -5.69
CA HIS A 139 14.76 -2.36 -5.83
C HIS A 139 14.22 -3.62 -5.14
N ASN A 140 14.54 -4.79 -5.69
CA ASN A 140 14.10 -6.05 -5.08
C ASN A 140 14.62 -6.10 -3.63
N VAL A 141 13.71 -6.38 -2.70
CA VAL A 141 14.07 -6.64 -1.31
C VAL A 141 14.65 -8.05 -1.24
N GLU A 142 15.76 -8.20 -0.54
CA GLU A 142 16.39 -9.50 -0.33
C GLU A 142 15.41 -10.43 0.41
N LEU A 143 15.11 -11.58 -0.19
CA LEU A 143 14.22 -12.58 0.40
C LEU A 143 15.03 -13.36 1.43
N VAL A 144 14.75 -13.16 2.71
CA VAL A 144 15.36 -13.92 3.80
C VAL A 144 14.45 -15.09 4.13
N LEU A 145 14.92 -16.30 3.85
CA LEU A 145 14.25 -17.54 4.17
C LEU A 145 14.90 -18.16 5.42
N LYS A 146 14.10 -18.83 6.24
CA LYS A 146 14.64 -19.78 7.21
C LYS A 146 15.31 -20.94 6.48
N PRO A 147 16.26 -21.66 7.11
CA PRO A 147 16.91 -22.82 6.49
C PRO A 147 15.91 -23.83 5.91
N GLU A 148 14.84 -24.14 6.64
CA GLU A 148 13.82 -25.10 6.22
C GLU A 148 12.99 -24.59 5.02
N GLU A 149 12.72 -23.29 4.98
CA GLU A 149 12.00 -22.63 3.88
C GLU A 149 12.88 -22.59 2.61
N ALA A 150 14.19 -22.34 2.78
CA ALA A 150 15.16 -22.36 1.69
C ALA A 150 15.30 -23.77 1.08
N GLU A 151 15.42 -24.80 1.92
CA GLU A 151 15.46 -26.19 1.49
C GLU A 151 14.18 -26.59 0.74
N ALA A 152 13.01 -26.18 1.24
CA ALA A 152 11.73 -26.45 0.57
C ALA A 152 11.66 -25.78 -0.81
N VAL A 153 12.05 -24.50 -0.92
CA VAL A 153 12.09 -23.79 -2.20
C VAL A 153 13.07 -24.46 -3.18
N GLU A 154 14.24 -24.88 -2.70
CA GLU A 154 15.22 -25.59 -3.53
C GLU A 154 14.69 -26.92 -4.04
N TYR A 155 14.02 -27.69 -3.16
CA TYR A 155 13.37 -28.95 -3.53
C TYR A 155 12.30 -28.76 -4.61
N PHE A 156 11.37 -27.80 -4.41
CA PHE A 156 10.33 -27.52 -5.41
C PHE A 156 10.91 -27.00 -6.72
N ALA A 157 11.92 -26.14 -6.66
CA ALA A 157 12.60 -25.65 -7.86
C ALA A 157 13.26 -26.78 -8.65
N LYS A 158 13.82 -27.79 -7.96
CA LYS A 158 14.37 -28.99 -8.61
C LYS A 158 13.26 -29.81 -9.26
N LEU A 159 12.18 -30.10 -8.54
CA LEU A 159 11.06 -30.88 -9.06
C LEU A 159 10.45 -30.25 -10.33
N LEU A 160 10.32 -28.91 -10.36
CA LEU A 160 9.81 -28.18 -11.53
C LEU A 160 10.77 -28.25 -12.72
N ARG A 161 12.08 -28.21 -12.49
CA ARG A 161 13.07 -28.38 -13.56
C ARG A 161 13.05 -29.77 -14.15
N ASP A 162 13.04 -30.79 -13.30
CA ASP A 162 13.06 -32.19 -13.72
C ASP A 162 11.81 -32.52 -14.57
N ARG A 163 10.64 -32.02 -14.17
CA ARG A 163 9.40 -32.18 -14.94
C ARG A 163 9.41 -31.43 -16.28
N ALA A 164 9.97 -30.22 -16.33
CA ALA A 164 10.11 -29.46 -17.57
C ALA A 164 11.07 -30.14 -18.56
N SER A 165 12.11 -30.82 -18.08
CA SER A 165 12.99 -31.62 -18.93
C SER A 165 12.31 -32.88 -19.48
N GLU A 166 11.54 -33.60 -18.66
CA GLU A 166 10.79 -34.79 -19.10
C GLU A 166 9.74 -34.43 -20.16
N GLU A 167 9.04 -33.30 -20.01
CA GLU A 167 8.07 -32.81 -21.01
C GLU A 167 8.75 -32.40 -22.32
N ALA A 168 9.95 -31.79 -22.27
CA ALA A 168 10.71 -31.43 -23.46
C ALA A 168 11.27 -32.64 -24.21
N GLU A 169 11.73 -33.67 -23.50
CA GLU A 169 12.19 -34.93 -24.11
C GLU A 169 11.03 -35.70 -24.76
N ALA A 170 9.84 -35.70 -24.14
CA ALA A 170 8.66 -36.35 -24.70
C ALA A 170 8.10 -35.63 -25.95
N GLU A 171 8.25 -34.31 -26.07
CA GLU A 171 7.90 -33.56 -27.28
C GLU A 171 8.88 -33.81 -28.44
N ASP A 172 10.17 -33.98 -28.15
CA ASP A 172 11.20 -34.28 -29.16
C ASP A 172 11.09 -35.74 -29.66
N GLU A 173 10.73 -36.68 -28.79
CA GLU A 173 10.46 -38.08 -29.15
C GLU A 173 9.10 -38.27 -29.87
N GLY A 174 8.14 -37.36 -29.69
CA GLY A 174 6.85 -37.35 -30.38
C GLY A 174 6.91 -36.80 -31.82
N MET A 175 8.07 -36.32 -32.25
CA MET A 175 8.31 -35.66 -33.54
C MET A 175 9.15 -36.56 -34.47
N GLU A 176 8.81 -37.84 -34.62
CA GLU A 176 9.36 -38.65 -35.71
C GLU A 176 8.70 -38.31 -37.07
N PRO A 177 9.48 -38.20 -38.17
CA PRO A 177 9.02 -37.77 -39.50
C PRO A 177 8.16 -38.78 -40.27
#